data_AF-A0A0F9S587-F1
#
_entry.id   AF-A0A0F9S587-F1
#
_cell.length_a   1.000
_cell.length_b   1.000
_cell.length_c   1.000
_cell.angle_alpha   90.00
_cell.angle_beta   90.00
_cell.angle_gamma   90.00
#
_symmetry.space_group_name_H-M   'P 1'
#
loop_
_entity.id
_entity.type
_entity.pdbx_description
1 polymer ?
#
loop_
_entity_poly.entity_id
_entity_poly.type
_entity_poly.pdbx_seq_one_letter_code
_entity_poly.pdbx_strand_id
1 'polypeptide(L)' 'MNCPLDGYACQYIKDVEIAGRTHELHRCRNPRCDRTWSPVKIKNGKKEEAKTT' A
#
# COMPACT_ATOMS: atom_id res chain seq x y z
N MET A 1 -6.52 -2.75 5.91
CA MET A 1 -6.64 -1.71 4.87
C MET A 1 -7.49 -2.27 3.74
N ASN A 2 -8.43 -1.50 3.20
CA ASN A 2 -9.38 -1.96 2.17
C ASN A 2 -9.02 -1.37 0.80
N CYS A 3 -9.26 -2.12 -0.27
CA CYS A 3 -9.02 -1.66 -1.63
C CYS A 3 -9.98 -0.51 -1.97
N PRO A 4 -9.50 0.67 -2.40
CA PRO A 4 -10.35 1.83 -2.64
C PRO A 4 -11.30 1.67 -3.84
N LEU A 5 -11.08 0.66 -4.69
CA LEU A 5 -11.94 0.39 -5.85
C LEU A 5 -13.14 -0.49 -5.51
N ASP A 6 -12.92 -1.51 -4.68
CA ASP A 6 -13.84 -2.64 -4.54
C ASP A 6 -14.27 -2.87 -3.09
N GLY A 7 -13.66 -2.14 -2.13
CA GLY A 7 -13.90 -2.30 -0.70
C GLY A 7 -13.34 -3.60 -0.09
N TYR A 8 -12.80 -4.51 -0.91
CA TYR A 8 -12.25 -5.78 -0.44
C TYR A 8 -11.08 -5.58 0.52
N ALA A 9 -11.02 -6.47 1.52
CA ALA A 9 -9.89 -6.57 2.41
C ALA A 9 -8.64 -6.93 1.60
N CYS A 10 -7.54 -6.32 1.99
CA CYS A 10 -6.30 -6.52 1.31
C CYS A 10 -5.29 -7.27 2.18
N GLN A 11 -4.41 -8.00 1.53
CA GLN A 11 -3.41 -8.84 2.17
C GLN A 11 -2.04 -8.18 2.10
N TYR A 12 -1.38 -8.08 3.25
CA TYR A 12 0.04 -7.75 3.30
C TYR A 12 0.85 -8.88 2.66
N ILE A 13 1.75 -8.52 1.75
CA ILE A 13 2.65 -9.48 1.10
C ILE A 13 4.04 -9.39 1.74
N LYS A 14 4.68 -8.22 1.67
CA LYS A 14 6.06 -8.02 2.13
C LYS A 14 6.40 -6.53 2.22
N ASP A 15 7.41 -6.21 3.01
CA ASP A 15 8.09 -4.91 2.93
C ASP A 15 9.06 -4.91 1.73
N VAL A 16 9.11 -3.79 0.99
CA VAL A 16 10.06 -3.57 -0.10
C VAL A 16 10.74 -2.22 0.07
N GLU A 17 11.99 -2.12 -0.34
CA GLU A 17 12.73 -0.86 -0.31
C GLU A 17 12.64 -0.17 -1.67
N ILE A 18 12.10 1.05 -1.71
CA ILE A 18 11.93 1.86 -2.91
C ILE A 18 12.49 3.25 -2.60
N ALA A 19 13.44 3.73 -3.42
CA ALA A 19 14.07 5.04 -3.24
C ALA A 19 14.62 5.29 -1.81
N GLY A 20 15.18 4.25 -1.17
CA GLY A 20 15.73 4.34 0.19
C GLY A 20 14.69 4.43 1.31
N ARG A 21 13.40 4.20 1.00
CA ARG A 21 12.31 4.13 1.97
C ARG A 21 11.73 2.72 1.98
N THR A 22 11.29 2.24 3.15
CA THR A 22 10.55 0.98 3.26
C THR A 22 9.08 1.23 2.93
N HIS A 23 8.53 0.43 2.01
CA HIS A 23 7.13 0.44 1.61
C HIS A 23 6.50 -0.91 1.95
N GLU A 24 5.29 -0.88 2.50
CA GLU A 24 4.51 -2.09 2.79
C GLU A 24 3.76 -2.50 1.52
N LEU A 25 4.17 -3.59 0.87
CA LEU A 25 3.49 -4.09 -0.31
C LEU A 25 2.24 -4.85 0.11
N HIS A 26 1.07 -4.37 -0.31
CA HIS A 26 -0.20 -5.00 -0.06
C HIS A 26 -0.92 -5.29 -1.39
N ARG A 27 -1.59 -6.44 -1.48
CA ARG A 27 -2.36 -6.85 -2.67
C ARG A 27 -3.83 -6.97 -2.32
N CYS A 28 -4.68 -6.54 -3.25
CA CYS A 28 -6.11 -6.77 -3.12
C CYS A 28 -6.39 -8.28 -3.10
N ARG A 29 -7.25 -8.74 -2.19
CA ARG A 29 -7.61 -10.15 -2.10
C ARG A 29 -8.67 -10.57 -3.13
N ASN A 30 -9.29 -9.61 -3.81
CA ASN A 30 -10.24 -9.91 -4.87
C ASN A 30 -9.49 -10.51 -6.07
N PRO A 31 -9.76 -11.75 -6.49
CA PRO A 31 -9.09 -12.39 -7.64
C PRO A 31 -9.33 -11.68 -8.97
N ARG A 32 -10.34 -10.79 -9.05
CA ARG A 32 -10.62 -9.94 -10.21
C ARG A 32 -9.87 -8.60 -10.17
N CYS A 33 -9.24 -8.28 -9.03
CA CYS A 33 -8.50 -7.05 -8.82
C CYS A 33 -7.03 -7.40 -8.59
N ASP A 34 -6.23 -7.45 -9.66
CA ASP A 34 -4.79 -7.74 -9.57
C ASP A 34 -3.95 -6.54 -9.07
N ARG A 35 -4.61 -5.59 -8.40
CA ARG A 35 -4.00 -4.33 -8.03
C ARG A 35 -3.20 -4.50 -6.74
N THR A 36 -1.93 -4.14 -6.82
CA THR A 36 -1.00 -4.11 -5.69
C THR A 36 -0.68 -2.66 -5.36
N TRP A 37 -0.63 -2.31 -4.08
CA TRP A 37 -0.31 -0.95 -3.63
C TRP A 37 0.76 -0.99 -2.53
N SER A 38 1.59 0.04 -2.50
CA SER A 38 2.84 0.05 -1.71
C SER A 38 2.95 1.34 -0.89
N PRO A 39 2.13 1.51 0.17
CA PRO A 39 2.20 2.68 1.03
C PRO A 39 3.60 2.76 1.65
N VAL A 40 4.16 3.96 1.67
CA VAL A 40 5.38 4.24 2.42
C VAL A 40 5.12 3.91 3.88
N LYS A 41 5.98 3.10 4.49
CA LYS A 41 5.92 2.78 5.92
C LYS A 41 6.45 3.97 6.71
N ILE A 42 5.55 4.88 7.09
CA ILE A 42 5.94 6.09 7.82
C ILE A 42 6.19 5.73 9.29
N LYS A 43 7.45 5.54 9.69
CA LYS A 43 7.82 5.46 11.11
C LYS A 43 7.69 6.85 11.74
N ASN A 44 6.54 7.09 12.36
CA ASN A 44 6.24 8.10 13.38
C ASN A 44 6.71 9.55 13.11
N GLY A 45 5.83 10.39 12.53
CA GLY A 45 5.80 11.82 12.91
C GLY A 45 5.54 12.86 11.82
N LYS A 46 5.73 12.56 10.53
CA LYS A 46 5.38 13.52 9.46
C LYS A 46 4.57 12.81 8.39
N LYS A 47 3.29 13.16 8.32
CA LYS A 47 2.43 12.88 7.17
C LYS A 47 3.06 13.59 5.97
N GLU A 48 3.96 12.94 5.26
CA GLU A 48 4.21 13.29 3.86
C GLU A 48 2.95 12.81 3.13
N GLU A 49 2.02 13.74 2.96
CA GLU A 49 0.86 13.60 2.08
C GLU A 49 1.36 13.05 0.74
N ALA A 50 1.09 11.77 0.50
CA ALA A 50 1.16 11.19 -0.83
C ALA A 50 0.02 11.80 -1.65
N LYS A 51 0.20 13.06 -2.05
CA LYS A 51 -0.61 13.77 -3.03
C LYS A 51 -0.45 13.03 -4.35
N THR A 52 -1.35 12.08 -4.59
CA THR A 52 -1.53 11.48 -5.90
C THR A 52 -2.10 12.59 -6.79
N THR A 53 -1.27 13.07 -7.71
CA THR A 53 -1.66 14.00 -8.79
C THR A 53 -2.51 13.25 -9.82
#